data_AF-A0A1A8GZR3-F1
#
_entry.id   AF-A0A1A8GZR3-F1
#
_cell.length_a   1.000
_cell.length_b   1.000
_cell.length_c   1.000
_cell.angle_alpha   90.00
_cell.angle_beta   90.00
_cell.angle_gamma   90.00
#
_symmetry.space_group_name_H-M   'P 1'
#
loop_
_entity.id
_entity.type
_entity.pdbx_description
1 polymer ?
#
loop_
_entity_poly.entity_id
_entity_poly.type
_entity_poly.pdbx_seq_one_letter_code
_entity_poly.pdbx_strand_id
1 'polypeptide(L)'
;EKLQQLFIELILQQEQDEYQREGITWQHIDYFNNQIIVGLVEQQHKGIISILDEACLTVGNVTDTVCLESMNTKLAQHPHYTSRKFNPSDKSMDFQKHFRIRHYAGDVTYSIDGFLEKNKDLLFQDFKRLMYNSTNPVLKEMWPDGQLSITEVTKRPLTAATLFKNSIVALVDKLACKEPYYVRCIKPNEMKSPVLFDDARCEHQVAYLGLLENVMVRRAGFAYRQLYARFLQRYKMTCEYTWPNHLMSSDREAVEAIITQHGFHDDVAYGHTKLFVRTPRSLFTLEQERAALIPILVLFLQKVWRGALARLRCRRMRAIYTIMGCYKRYKVKAHFWEVERRFANVRTMADYGRSVQWPTPPAALASFHRITNSLHRRWWARQIVKNIPPSDMLEVRAKVAALTSLSGERKDWGVGRAWERDYLSNVRDCPQTSSGFVRVSKELKNKDGYGQVVFSGFCRKVNRFNKSTDRALLITDQFVYKLEPKKQFKVLKRVPLDLFTGLSVTSGVDQMAVLHTSSHDDVLMCLQPGELCPNQDRVGELVGVLVDHFSRIRNSPFHVKVCCSALQLQMRGRPKSVTVETKPGQTITDFKKSRNGFILLLPAN
;
A
#
# COMPACT_ATOMS: atom_id res chain seq x y z
N GLU A 1 -30.22 -65.79 -2.83
CA GLU A 1 -29.50 -66.99 -3.29
C GLU A 1 -29.04 -66.91 -4.74
N LYS A 2 -29.88 -67.22 -5.73
CA LYS A 2 -29.42 -67.41 -7.12
C LYS A 2 -28.79 -66.17 -7.77
N LEU A 3 -29.35 -64.98 -7.57
CA LEU A 3 -28.74 -63.72 -8.02
C LEU A 3 -27.40 -63.45 -7.33
N GLN A 4 -27.26 -63.82 -6.06
CA GLN A 4 -26.01 -63.63 -5.32
C GLN A 4 -24.94 -64.63 -5.78
N GLN A 5 -25.32 -65.87 -6.13
CA GLN A 5 -24.42 -66.84 -6.76
C GLN A 5 -23.88 -66.31 -8.10
N LEU A 6 -24.78 -65.89 -9.00
CA LEU A 6 -24.38 -65.32 -10.30
C LEU A 6 -23.46 -64.10 -10.12
N PHE A 7 -23.76 -63.23 -9.15
CA PHE A 7 -22.95 -62.07 -8.82
C PHE A 7 -21.52 -62.47 -8.41
N ILE A 8 -21.37 -63.44 -7.51
CA ILE A 8 -20.06 -63.88 -7.03
C ILE A 8 -19.26 -64.49 -8.17
N GLU A 9 -19.88 -65.36 -8.99
CA GLU A 9 -19.24 -66.00 -10.14
C GLU A 9 -18.75 -64.96 -11.16
N LEU A 10 -19.61 -64.00 -11.55
CA LEU A 10 -19.24 -62.97 -12.52
C LEU A 10 -18.13 -62.04 -11.99
N ILE A 11 -18.16 -61.68 -10.71
CA ILE A 11 -17.08 -60.87 -10.11
C ILE A 11 -15.77 -61.64 -10.08
N LEU A 12 -15.78 -62.89 -9.64
CA LEU A 12 -14.56 -63.70 -9.60
C LEU A 12 -13.97 -63.89 -11.00
N GLN A 13 -14.81 -64.14 -12.01
CA GLN A 13 -14.39 -64.24 -13.39
C GLN A 13 -13.78 -62.92 -13.89
N GLN A 14 -14.44 -61.78 -13.64
CA GLN A 14 -13.94 -60.47 -14.03
C GLN A 14 -12.60 -60.13 -13.37
N GLU A 15 -12.42 -60.51 -12.11
CA GLU A 15 -11.19 -60.35 -11.34
C GLU A 15 -10.06 -61.23 -11.89
N GLN A 16 -10.35 -62.49 -12.21
CA GLN A 16 -9.41 -63.41 -12.87
C GLN A 16 -8.97 -62.87 -14.24
N ASP A 17 -9.93 -62.41 -15.05
CA ASP A 17 -9.67 -61.84 -16.38
C ASP A 17 -8.83 -60.55 -16.28
N GLU A 18 -9.01 -59.72 -15.25
CA GLU A 18 -8.16 -58.53 -15.03
C GLU A 18 -6.75 -58.92 -14.59
N TYR A 19 -6.60 -59.90 -13.70
CA TYR A 19 -5.27 -60.35 -13.26
C TYR A 19 -4.50 -61.01 -14.39
N GLN A 20 -5.18 -61.82 -15.21
CA GLN A 20 -4.58 -62.43 -16.39
C GLN A 20 -4.16 -61.37 -17.43
N ARG A 21 -5.01 -60.36 -17.67
CA ARG A 21 -4.68 -59.23 -18.56
C ARG A 21 -3.48 -58.41 -18.08
N GLU A 22 -3.29 -58.30 -16.77
CA GLU A 22 -2.20 -57.52 -16.17
C GLU A 22 -0.97 -58.37 -15.81
N GLY A 23 -1.00 -59.69 -16.04
CA GLY A 23 0.11 -60.61 -15.79
C GLY A 23 0.36 -60.93 -14.31
N ILE A 24 -0.68 -60.85 -13.47
CA ILE A 24 -0.61 -61.09 -12.02
C ILE A 24 -1.03 -62.52 -11.70
N THR A 25 -0.34 -63.15 -10.75
CA THR A 25 -0.67 -64.49 -10.28
C THR A 25 -2.00 -64.50 -9.53
N TRP A 26 -2.95 -65.29 -10.02
CA TRP A 26 -4.21 -65.51 -9.33
C TRP A 26 -4.00 -66.38 -8.08
N GLN A 27 -4.54 -65.93 -6.96
CA GLN A 27 -4.61 -66.72 -5.72
C GLN A 27 -6.05 -67.20 -5.54
N HIS A 28 -6.24 -68.45 -5.17
CA HIS A 28 -7.57 -68.96 -4.87
C HIS A 28 -8.16 -68.20 -3.68
N ILE A 29 -9.35 -67.66 -3.86
CA ILE A 29 -10.08 -66.93 -2.82
C ILE A 29 -11.15 -67.86 -2.30
N ASP A 30 -11.09 -68.18 -1.00
CA ASP A 30 -12.15 -68.92 -0.34
C ASP A 30 -13.39 -68.02 -0.22
N TYR A 31 -14.50 -68.47 -0.80
CA TYR A 31 -15.78 -67.80 -0.69
C TYR A 31 -16.90 -68.81 -0.39
N PHE A 32 -17.98 -68.32 0.21
CA PHE A 32 -19.13 -69.16 0.50
C PHE A 32 -19.92 -69.47 -0.78
N ASN A 33 -20.05 -70.76 -1.10
CA ASN A 33 -20.74 -71.21 -2.31
C ASN A 33 -22.26 -71.33 -2.06
N ASN A 34 -23.04 -70.37 -2.59
CA ASN A 34 -24.49 -70.37 -2.44
C ASN A 34 -25.18 -71.48 -3.24
N GLN A 35 -24.47 -72.16 -4.14
CA GLN A 35 -25.02 -73.26 -4.93
C GLN A 35 -25.57 -74.40 -4.07
N ILE A 36 -25.02 -74.60 -2.86
CA ILE A 36 -25.52 -75.59 -1.91
C ILE A 36 -26.96 -75.25 -1.47
N ILE A 37 -27.22 -73.97 -1.20
CA ILE A 37 -28.55 -73.47 -0.79
C ILE A 37 -29.51 -73.46 -2.00
N VAL A 38 -29.04 -73.07 -3.18
CA VAL A 38 -29.84 -73.15 -4.42
C VAL A 38 -30.22 -74.61 -4.71
N GLY A 39 -29.29 -75.54 -4.53
CA GLY A 39 -29.53 -76.98 -4.64
C GLY A 39 -30.59 -77.47 -3.67
N LEU A 40 -30.55 -77.08 -2.40
CA LEU A 40 -31.57 -77.43 -1.41
C LEU A 40 -32.99 -77.09 -1.89
N VAL A 41 -33.17 -75.95 -2.56
CA VAL A 41 -34.50 -75.48 -3.00
C VAL A 41 -34.89 -76.09 -4.35
N GLU A 42 -33.99 -76.07 -5.33
CA GLU A 42 -34.31 -76.31 -6.74
C GLU A 42 -33.88 -77.69 -7.28
N GLN A 43 -33.09 -78.47 -6.53
CA GLN A 43 -32.54 -79.75 -7.02
C GLN A 43 -33.65 -80.69 -7.48
N GLN A 44 -33.45 -81.29 -8.65
CA GLN A 44 -34.42 -82.20 -9.23
C GLN A 44 -34.55 -83.47 -8.36
N HIS A 45 -35.79 -83.89 -8.10
CA HIS A 45 -36.15 -85.07 -7.29
C HIS A 45 -35.82 -85.01 -5.78
N LYS A 46 -35.04 -84.02 -5.32
CA LYS A 46 -34.59 -83.92 -3.93
C LYS A 46 -34.84 -82.55 -3.27
N GLY A 47 -34.95 -81.49 -4.05
CA GLY A 47 -35.14 -80.14 -3.53
C GLY A 47 -36.54 -79.88 -3.01
N ILE A 48 -36.69 -78.81 -2.22
CA ILE A 48 -37.96 -78.41 -1.60
C ILE A 48 -39.09 -78.26 -2.63
N ILE A 49 -38.82 -77.64 -3.79
CA ILE A 49 -39.81 -77.47 -4.86
C ILE A 49 -40.26 -78.83 -5.41
N SER A 50 -39.32 -79.77 -5.61
CA SER A 50 -39.65 -81.11 -6.12
C SER A 50 -40.51 -81.89 -5.12
N ILE A 51 -40.24 -81.77 -3.82
CA ILE A 51 -41.03 -82.41 -2.76
C ILE A 51 -42.43 -81.81 -2.70
N LEU A 52 -42.54 -80.49 -2.86
CA LEU A 52 -43.82 -79.78 -2.89
C LEU A 52 -44.66 -80.18 -4.09
N ASP A 53 -44.04 -80.29 -5.27
CA ASP A 53 -44.71 -80.71 -6.51
C ASP A 53 -45.19 -82.16 -6.43
N GLU A 54 -44.37 -83.07 -5.91
CA GLU A 54 -44.77 -84.46 -5.64
C GLU A 54 -45.96 -84.53 -4.68
N ALA A 55 -45.95 -83.72 -3.61
CA ALA A 55 -47.05 -83.66 -2.65
C ALA A 55 -48.34 -83.09 -3.25
N CYS A 56 -48.24 -82.12 -4.18
CA CYS A 56 -49.38 -81.61 -4.94
C CYS A 56 -49.95 -82.62 -5.93
N LEU A 57 -49.11 -83.52 -6.46
CA LEU A 57 -49.47 -84.52 -7.48
C LEU A 57 -49.99 -85.84 -6.90
N THR A 58 -49.72 -86.11 -5.63
CA THR A 58 -50.10 -87.35 -4.95
C THR A 58 -51.63 -87.42 -4.79
N VAL A 59 -52.23 -88.53 -5.22
CA VAL A 59 -53.67 -88.77 -5.12
C VAL A 59 -54.00 -89.19 -3.68
N GLY A 60 -54.54 -88.27 -2.88
CA GLY A 60 -54.95 -88.50 -1.48
C GLY A 60 -55.11 -87.19 -0.68
N ASN A 61 -55.59 -87.27 0.56
CA ASN A 61 -55.69 -86.13 1.49
C ASN A 61 -54.30 -85.76 2.05
N VAL A 62 -53.40 -85.28 1.20
CA VAL A 62 -52.09 -84.77 1.63
C VAL A 62 -52.28 -83.39 2.25
N THR A 63 -51.96 -83.26 3.55
CA THR A 63 -51.96 -82.00 4.29
C THR A 63 -50.57 -81.37 4.30
N ASP A 64 -50.49 -80.07 4.61
CA ASP A 64 -49.21 -79.34 4.71
C ASP A 64 -48.26 -80.00 5.74
N THR A 65 -48.79 -80.57 6.81
CA THR A 65 -48.02 -81.31 7.82
C THR A 65 -47.34 -82.56 7.25
N VAL A 66 -48.01 -83.31 6.37
CA VAL A 66 -47.45 -84.48 5.69
C VAL A 66 -46.35 -84.06 4.71
N CYS A 67 -46.53 -82.93 4.04
CA CYS A 67 -45.50 -82.34 3.19
C CYS A 67 -44.24 -81.97 4.00
N LEU A 68 -44.43 -81.34 5.17
CA LEU A 68 -43.34 -81.02 6.09
C LEU A 68 -42.62 -82.28 6.61
N GLU A 69 -43.34 -83.37 6.88
CA GLU A 69 -42.73 -84.66 7.27
C GLU A 69 -41.91 -85.28 6.13
N SER A 70 -42.39 -85.18 4.90
CA SER A 70 -41.64 -85.59 3.70
C SER A 70 -40.36 -84.77 3.52
N MET A 71 -40.45 -83.44 3.70
CA MET A 71 -39.27 -82.55 3.71
C MET A 71 -38.30 -82.94 4.82
N ASN A 72 -38.78 -83.14 6.05
CA ASN A 72 -37.94 -83.58 7.16
C ASN A 72 -37.24 -84.90 6.88
N THR A 73 -37.90 -85.85 6.20
CA THR A 73 -37.30 -87.16 5.90
C THR A 73 -36.24 -87.06 4.80
N LYS A 74 -36.55 -86.34 3.70
CA LYS A 74 -35.65 -86.23 2.55
C LYS A 74 -34.49 -85.25 2.77
N LEU A 75 -34.67 -84.22 3.59
CA LEU A 75 -33.69 -83.13 3.82
C LEU A 75 -33.01 -83.18 5.19
N ALA A 76 -33.23 -84.23 5.98
CA ALA A 76 -32.71 -84.37 7.35
C ALA A 76 -31.19 -84.09 7.49
N GLN A 77 -30.42 -84.56 6.51
CA GLN A 77 -28.95 -84.49 6.53
C GLN A 77 -28.38 -83.20 5.91
N HIS A 78 -29.24 -82.31 5.40
CA HIS A 78 -28.77 -81.13 4.68
C HIS A 78 -28.30 -80.03 5.66
N PRO A 79 -27.06 -79.50 5.56
CA PRO A 79 -26.51 -78.54 6.52
C PRO A 79 -27.33 -77.25 6.69
N HIS A 80 -28.04 -76.83 5.63
CA HIS A 80 -28.83 -75.59 5.62
C HIS A 80 -30.31 -75.79 5.93
N TYR A 81 -30.77 -77.01 6.21
CA TYR A 81 -32.16 -77.29 6.56
C TYR A 81 -32.27 -77.67 8.04
N THR A 82 -33.18 -77.02 8.77
CA THR A 82 -33.49 -77.38 10.15
C THR A 82 -34.99 -77.30 10.41
N SER A 83 -35.47 -78.08 11.37
CA SER A 83 -36.84 -78.00 11.88
C SER A 83 -36.86 -78.36 13.35
N ARG A 84 -37.97 -78.07 14.04
CA ARG A 84 -38.13 -78.40 15.47
C ARG A 84 -38.02 -79.90 15.77
N LYS A 85 -38.19 -80.78 14.77
CA LYS A 85 -37.98 -82.23 14.92
C LYS A 85 -36.49 -82.57 15.15
N PHE A 86 -35.57 -81.82 14.54
CA PHE A 86 -34.13 -82.05 14.62
C PHE A 86 -33.46 -81.24 15.73
N ASN A 87 -34.02 -80.08 16.09
CA ASN A 87 -33.56 -79.24 17.20
C ASN A 87 -34.71 -78.98 18.21
N PRO A 88 -35.00 -79.91 19.13
CA PRO A 88 -36.09 -79.76 20.09
C PRO A 88 -35.88 -78.64 21.12
N SER A 89 -34.63 -78.20 21.31
CA SER A 89 -34.24 -77.12 22.23
C SER A 89 -34.58 -75.72 21.72
N ASP A 90 -34.83 -75.56 20.41
CA ASP A 90 -35.14 -74.26 19.82
C ASP A 90 -36.64 -73.93 19.96
N LYS A 91 -36.96 -73.05 20.92
CA LYS A 91 -38.32 -72.56 21.18
C LYS A 91 -38.81 -71.51 20.19
N SER A 92 -37.97 -71.05 19.26
CA SER A 92 -38.35 -70.05 18.26
C SER A 92 -39.16 -70.62 17.08
N MET A 93 -39.26 -71.96 16.97
CA MET A 93 -40.03 -72.64 15.93
C MET A 93 -41.21 -73.42 16.51
N ASP A 94 -42.31 -73.49 15.77
CA ASP A 94 -43.47 -74.32 16.14
C ASP A 94 -43.35 -75.74 15.59
N PHE A 95 -43.64 -76.72 16.45
CA PHE A 95 -43.57 -78.14 16.10
C PHE A 95 -44.61 -78.49 15.05
N GLN A 96 -44.22 -79.25 14.03
CA GLN A 96 -45.06 -79.63 12.87
C GLN A 96 -45.66 -78.46 12.07
N LYS A 97 -45.20 -77.22 12.30
CA LYS A 97 -45.65 -76.04 11.53
C LYS A 97 -44.52 -75.30 10.84
N HIS A 98 -43.33 -75.28 11.42
CA HIS A 98 -42.23 -74.45 10.92
C HIS A 98 -41.01 -75.28 10.52
N PHE A 99 -40.37 -74.85 9.45
CA PHE A 99 -39.03 -75.25 9.06
C PHE A 99 -38.17 -74.01 8.87
N ARG A 100 -36.85 -74.17 8.92
CA ARG A 100 -35.89 -73.10 8.79
C ARG A 100 -34.87 -73.44 7.72
N ILE A 101 -34.57 -72.45 6.90
CA ILE A 101 -33.48 -72.50 5.93
C ILE A 101 -32.43 -71.50 6.38
N ARG A 102 -31.19 -71.96 6.45
CA ARG A 102 -30.03 -71.08 6.68
C ARG A 102 -29.60 -70.49 5.34
N HIS A 103 -30.08 -69.28 5.05
CA HIS A 103 -29.72 -68.52 3.86
C HIS A 103 -28.33 -67.91 4.02
N TYR A 104 -27.73 -67.40 2.93
CA TYR A 104 -26.44 -66.68 3.04
C TYR A 104 -26.57 -65.44 3.93
N ALA A 105 -27.75 -64.81 3.92
CA ALA A 105 -28.07 -63.61 4.70
C ALA A 105 -28.43 -63.89 6.17
N GLY A 106 -28.64 -65.16 6.54
CA GLY A 106 -29.08 -65.56 7.88
C GLY A 106 -30.23 -66.57 7.86
N ASP A 107 -30.68 -66.92 9.06
CA ASP A 107 -31.70 -67.95 9.25
C ASP A 107 -33.12 -67.41 9.02
N VAL A 108 -33.86 -68.04 8.11
CA VAL A 108 -35.26 -67.69 7.84
C VAL A 108 -36.18 -68.84 8.22
N THR A 109 -37.17 -68.53 9.06
CA THR A 109 -38.18 -69.49 9.51
C THR A 109 -39.42 -69.35 8.62
N TYR A 110 -39.82 -70.46 7.99
CA TYR A 110 -40.98 -70.55 7.10
C TYR A 110 -42.09 -71.35 7.79
N SER A 111 -43.33 -70.87 7.68
CA SER A 111 -44.52 -71.63 8.09
C SER A 111 -45.03 -72.45 6.92
N ILE A 112 -45.25 -73.76 7.10
CA ILE A 112 -45.77 -74.64 6.04
C ILE A 112 -47.26 -74.40 5.76
N ASP A 113 -47.97 -73.69 6.64
CA ASP A 113 -49.42 -73.48 6.52
C ASP A 113 -49.78 -72.80 5.19
N GLY A 114 -50.61 -73.49 4.38
CA GLY A 114 -51.08 -73.04 3.08
C GLY A 114 -50.06 -73.18 1.95
N PHE A 115 -48.94 -73.88 2.14
CA PHE A 115 -47.94 -74.10 1.07
C PHE A 115 -48.51 -74.92 -0.10
N LEU A 116 -49.21 -76.02 0.18
CA LEU A 116 -49.75 -76.87 -0.88
C LEU A 116 -50.85 -76.18 -1.69
N GLU A 117 -51.75 -75.47 -1.02
CA GLU A 117 -52.83 -74.74 -1.67
C GLU A 117 -52.28 -73.65 -2.60
N LYS A 118 -51.33 -72.84 -2.09
CA LYS A 118 -50.66 -71.80 -2.89
C LYS A 118 -49.85 -72.37 -4.06
N ASN A 119 -49.28 -73.57 -3.91
CA ASN A 119 -48.48 -74.17 -4.98
C ASN A 119 -49.31 -74.82 -6.09
N LYS A 120 -50.52 -75.31 -5.76
CA LYS A 120 -51.40 -75.96 -6.74
C LYS A 120 -51.72 -75.00 -7.88
N ASP A 121 -52.15 -73.78 -7.58
CA ASP A 121 -52.44 -72.68 -8.54
C ASP A 121 -52.97 -73.16 -9.91
N LEU A 122 -53.90 -74.12 -9.88
CA LEU A 122 -54.32 -74.86 -11.07
C LEU A 122 -55.37 -74.04 -11.81
N LEU A 123 -54.96 -73.41 -12.90
CA LEU A 123 -55.90 -72.87 -13.88
C LEU A 123 -56.21 -73.92 -14.95
N PHE A 124 -57.37 -74.57 -14.82
CA PHE A 124 -57.83 -75.58 -15.78
C PHE A 124 -58.06 -74.99 -17.18
N GLN A 125 -57.84 -75.83 -18.20
CA GLN A 125 -57.95 -75.45 -19.60
C GLN A 125 -59.36 -74.98 -19.99
N ASP A 126 -60.40 -75.50 -19.32
CA ASP A 126 -61.80 -75.13 -19.59
C ASP A 126 -62.08 -73.66 -19.29
N PHE A 127 -61.50 -73.13 -18.20
CA PHE A 127 -61.60 -71.71 -17.87
C PHE A 127 -60.84 -70.85 -18.89
N LYS A 128 -59.65 -71.27 -19.32
CA LYS A 128 -58.88 -70.56 -20.36
C LYS A 128 -59.66 -70.47 -21.68
N ARG A 129 -60.33 -71.56 -22.08
CA ARG A 129 -61.20 -71.61 -23.26
C ARG A 129 -62.41 -70.71 -23.15
N LEU A 130 -63.07 -70.72 -22.00
CA LEU A 130 -64.21 -69.85 -21.74
C LEU A 130 -63.80 -68.37 -21.93
N MET A 131 -62.64 -67.97 -21.38
CA MET A 131 -62.14 -66.61 -21.50
C MET A 131 -61.74 -66.26 -22.95
N TYR A 132 -61.12 -67.19 -23.69
CA TYR A 132 -60.77 -66.99 -25.10
C TYR A 132 -62.00 -66.83 -26.01
N ASN A 133 -63.08 -67.55 -25.72
CA ASN A 133 -64.35 -67.47 -26.46
C ASN A 133 -65.26 -66.31 -25.99
N SER A 134 -64.76 -65.44 -25.12
CA SER A 134 -65.49 -64.24 -24.69
C SER A 134 -65.73 -63.29 -25.86
N THR A 135 -66.85 -62.58 -25.82
CA THR A 135 -67.15 -61.49 -26.78
C THR A 135 -66.28 -60.26 -26.54
N ASN A 136 -65.64 -60.14 -25.38
CA ASN A 136 -64.72 -59.05 -25.07
C ASN A 136 -63.34 -59.31 -25.71
N PRO A 137 -62.88 -58.46 -26.64
CA PRO A 137 -61.60 -58.66 -27.34
C PRO A 137 -60.39 -58.67 -26.39
N VAL A 138 -60.44 -57.91 -25.29
CA VAL A 138 -59.36 -57.85 -24.30
C VAL A 138 -59.21 -59.19 -23.57
N LEU A 139 -60.34 -59.79 -23.15
CA LEU A 139 -60.31 -61.11 -22.50
C LEU A 139 -59.82 -62.19 -23.45
N LYS A 140 -60.22 -62.12 -24.72
CA LYS A 140 -59.74 -63.05 -25.74
C LYS A 140 -58.22 -62.96 -25.95
N GLU A 141 -57.68 -61.74 -26.00
CA GLU A 141 -56.24 -61.49 -26.20
C GLU A 141 -55.40 -61.94 -24.99
N MET A 142 -55.91 -61.82 -23.77
CA MET A 142 -55.20 -62.25 -22.55
C MET A 142 -55.01 -63.78 -22.43
N TRP A 143 -55.82 -64.59 -23.13
CA TRP A 143 -55.86 -66.04 -22.97
C TRP A 143 -55.67 -66.81 -24.29
N PRO A 144 -54.58 -66.59 -25.04
CA PRO A 144 -54.35 -67.23 -26.35
C PRO A 144 -54.25 -68.76 -26.24
N ASP A 145 -53.78 -69.27 -25.10
CA ASP A 145 -53.71 -70.70 -24.78
C ASP A 145 -55.08 -71.41 -24.87
N GLY A 146 -56.18 -70.67 -24.78
CA GLY A 146 -57.54 -71.20 -24.92
C GLY A 146 -57.84 -71.72 -26.34
N GLN A 147 -57.06 -71.34 -27.36
CA GLN A 147 -57.20 -71.84 -28.73
C GLN A 147 -56.75 -73.30 -28.89
N LEU A 148 -55.91 -73.81 -27.99
CA LEU A 148 -55.29 -75.14 -28.10
C LEU A 148 -56.32 -76.28 -27.93
N SER A 149 -56.20 -77.31 -28.78
CA SER A 149 -57.08 -78.48 -28.78
C SER A 149 -56.88 -79.37 -27.54
N ILE A 150 -57.90 -80.12 -27.11
CA ILE A 150 -57.82 -81.04 -25.94
C ILE A 150 -56.69 -82.06 -26.12
N THR A 151 -56.44 -82.47 -27.36
CA THR A 151 -55.45 -83.45 -27.75
C THR A 151 -54.00 -82.95 -27.65
N GLU A 152 -53.77 -81.63 -27.75
CA GLU A 152 -52.43 -81.02 -27.64
C GLU A 152 -52.04 -80.70 -26.18
N VAL A 153 -53.04 -80.52 -25.29
CA VAL A 153 -52.84 -80.15 -23.88
C VAL A 153 -53.00 -81.38 -22.98
N THR A 154 -52.13 -82.38 -23.15
CA THR A 154 -52.10 -83.59 -22.29
C THR A 154 -51.22 -83.44 -21.05
N LYS A 155 -50.41 -82.38 -20.97
CA LYS A 155 -49.57 -82.10 -19.79
C LYS A 155 -50.39 -81.35 -18.75
N ARG A 156 -50.40 -81.87 -17.51
CA ARG A 156 -50.98 -81.16 -16.36
C ARG A 156 -50.33 -79.78 -16.20
N PRO A 157 -51.08 -78.78 -15.70
CA PRO A 157 -50.52 -77.47 -15.41
C PRO A 157 -49.30 -77.60 -14.50
N LEU A 158 -48.26 -76.83 -14.80
CA LEU A 158 -47.11 -76.71 -13.90
C LEU A 158 -47.58 -76.03 -12.60
N THR A 159 -46.99 -76.43 -11.47
CA THR A 159 -47.21 -75.79 -10.18
C THR A 159 -46.63 -74.37 -10.16
N ALA A 160 -47.13 -73.53 -9.25
CA ALA A 160 -46.65 -72.17 -9.10
C ALA A 160 -45.13 -72.10 -8.84
N ALA A 161 -44.60 -73.00 -8.00
CA ALA A 161 -43.17 -73.05 -7.69
C ALA A 161 -42.31 -73.43 -8.90
N THR A 162 -42.76 -74.37 -9.74
CA THR A 162 -42.03 -74.72 -10.96
C THR A 162 -42.10 -73.62 -12.02
N LEU A 163 -43.23 -72.93 -12.18
CA LEU A 163 -43.33 -71.75 -13.03
C LEU A 163 -42.38 -70.64 -12.57
N PHE A 164 -42.35 -70.37 -11.26
CA PHE A 164 -41.45 -69.39 -10.66
C PHE A 164 -39.98 -69.76 -10.87
N LYS A 165 -39.62 -71.03 -10.66
CA LYS A 165 -38.27 -71.55 -10.94
C LYS A 165 -37.86 -71.31 -12.38
N ASN A 166 -38.72 -71.66 -13.35
CA ASN A 166 -38.43 -71.49 -14.77
C ASN A 166 -38.24 -70.01 -15.15
N SER A 167 -39.07 -69.12 -14.59
CA SER A 167 -38.94 -67.68 -14.78
C SER A 167 -37.61 -67.14 -14.25
N ILE A 168 -37.18 -67.59 -13.06
CA ILE A 168 -35.88 -67.21 -12.49
C ILE A 168 -34.72 -67.73 -13.34
N VAL A 169 -34.76 -68.98 -13.80
CA VAL A 169 -33.71 -69.53 -14.69
C VAL A 169 -33.59 -68.67 -15.94
N ALA A 170 -34.71 -68.38 -16.61
CA ALA A 170 -34.71 -67.54 -17.80
C ALA A 170 -34.19 -66.11 -17.54
N LEU A 171 -34.43 -65.55 -16.35
CA LEU A 171 -33.87 -64.26 -15.94
C LEU A 171 -32.36 -64.35 -15.74
N VAL A 172 -31.87 -65.38 -15.05
CA VAL A 172 -30.43 -65.60 -14.80
C VAL A 172 -29.67 -65.77 -16.11
N ASP A 173 -30.19 -66.55 -17.06
CA ASP A 173 -29.58 -66.76 -18.38
C ASP A 173 -29.49 -65.44 -19.18
N LYS A 174 -30.53 -64.59 -19.10
CA LYS A 174 -30.53 -63.25 -19.71
C LYS A 174 -29.51 -62.32 -19.06
N LEU A 175 -29.29 -62.42 -17.76
CA LEU A 175 -28.30 -61.61 -17.05
C LEU A 175 -26.87 -62.09 -17.32
N ALA A 176 -26.65 -63.39 -17.43
CA ALA A 176 -25.32 -63.98 -17.65
C ALA A 176 -24.69 -63.59 -19.00
N CYS A 177 -25.50 -63.31 -20.03
CA CYS A 177 -25.00 -62.87 -21.34
C CYS A 177 -24.82 -61.34 -21.47
N LYS A 178 -24.85 -60.60 -20.36
CA LYS A 178 -24.73 -59.14 -20.30
C LYS A 178 -23.63 -58.71 -19.33
N GLU A 179 -23.18 -57.48 -19.48
CA GLU A 179 -22.30 -56.84 -18.50
C GLU A 179 -23.15 -56.23 -17.38
N PRO A 180 -23.02 -56.72 -16.13
CA PRO A 180 -23.90 -56.28 -15.05
C PRO A 180 -23.35 -55.04 -14.34
N TYR A 181 -24.25 -54.09 -14.08
CA TYR A 181 -24.00 -52.95 -13.19
C TYR A 181 -24.88 -53.08 -11.95
N TYR A 182 -24.27 -52.99 -10.76
CA TYR A 182 -24.95 -53.26 -9.50
C TYR A 182 -25.19 -52.00 -8.69
N VAL A 183 -26.45 -51.75 -8.35
CA VAL A 183 -26.86 -50.70 -7.41
C VAL A 183 -27.51 -51.36 -6.20
N ARG A 184 -26.96 -51.09 -5.01
CA ARG A 184 -27.44 -51.63 -3.74
C ARG A 184 -28.07 -50.50 -2.95
N CYS A 185 -29.39 -50.56 -2.79
CA CYS A 185 -30.15 -49.53 -2.08
C CYS A 185 -30.19 -49.87 -0.58
N ILE A 186 -29.87 -48.90 0.28
CA ILE A 186 -29.95 -49.04 1.74
C ILE A 186 -30.99 -48.04 2.25
N LYS A 187 -31.95 -48.51 3.05
CA LYS A 187 -32.94 -47.69 3.72
C LYS A 187 -32.38 -47.19 5.07
N PRO A 188 -32.13 -45.88 5.25
CA PRO A 188 -31.45 -45.38 6.45
C PRO A 188 -32.30 -45.46 7.71
N ASN A 189 -33.63 -45.38 7.58
CA ASN A 189 -34.57 -45.49 8.70
C ASN A 189 -35.99 -45.82 8.22
N GLU A 190 -36.81 -46.38 9.12
CA GLU A 190 -38.22 -46.68 8.85
C GLU A 190 -39.12 -45.44 8.86
N MET A 191 -38.72 -44.39 9.58
CA MET A 191 -39.50 -43.16 9.77
C MET A 191 -39.49 -42.20 8.56
N LYS A 192 -38.80 -42.57 7.47
CA LYS A 192 -38.61 -41.74 6.26
C LYS A 192 -38.02 -40.35 6.56
N SER A 193 -37.25 -40.23 7.64
CA SER A 193 -36.57 -38.99 8.01
C SER A 193 -35.28 -38.81 7.19
N PRO A 194 -34.97 -37.61 6.68
CA PRO A 194 -33.74 -37.36 5.94
C PRO A 194 -32.48 -37.32 6.81
N VAL A 195 -32.60 -37.17 8.13
CA VAL A 195 -31.46 -36.97 9.05
C VAL A 195 -31.21 -38.20 9.93
N LEU A 196 -32.23 -39.04 10.15
CA LEU A 196 -32.13 -40.18 11.04
C LEU A 196 -31.39 -41.34 10.34
N PHE A 197 -30.41 -41.92 11.02
CA PHE A 197 -29.70 -43.11 10.58
C PHE A 197 -29.81 -44.18 11.68
N ASP A 198 -30.47 -45.29 11.36
CA ASP A 198 -30.63 -46.42 12.25
C ASP A 198 -29.53 -47.44 11.92
N ASP A 199 -28.50 -47.48 12.78
CA ASP A 199 -27.32 -48.33 12.61
C ASP A 199 -27.70 -49.82 12.55
N ALA A 200 -28.56 -50.30 13.44
CA ALA A 200 -28.96 -51.71 13.49
C ALA A 200 -29.73 -52.11 12.22
N ARG A 201 -30.61 -51.24 11.72
CA ARG A 201 -31.33 -51.45 10.47
C ARG A 201 -30.40 -51.44 9.26
N CYS A 202 -29.42 -50.54 9.23
CA CYS A 202 -28.45 -50.48 8.14
C CYS A 202 -27.47 -51.64 8.17
N GLU A 203 -26.98 -52.04 9.34
CA GLU A 203 -26.10 -53.19 9.53
C GLU A 203 -26.77 -54.49 9.05
N HIS A 204 -28.02 -54.72 9.45
CA HIS A 204 -28.81 -55.86 8.96
C HIS A 204 -28.94 -55.83 7.42
N GLN A 205 -29.10 -54.65 6.82
CA GLN A 205 -29.13 -54.49 5.35
C GLN A 205 -27.79 -54.78 4.69
N VAL A 206 -26.69 -54.30 5.26
CA VAL A 206 -25.33 -54.55 4.76
C VAL A 206 -25.03 -56.05 4.78
N ALA A 207 -25.44 -56.75 5.85
CA ALA A 207 -25.31 -58.20 5.98
C ALA A 207 -26.15 -58.95 4.92
N TYR A 208 -27.47 -58.71 4.84
CA TYR A 208 -28.28 -59.48 3.89
C TYR A 208 -28.01 -59.12 2.42
N LEU A 209 -27.50 -57.92 2.11
CA LEU A 209 -27.09 -57.56 0.75
C LEU A 209 -25.76 -58.22 0.34
N GLY A 210 -25.07 -58.89 1.28
CA GLY A 210 -23.79 -59.56 1.05
C GLY A 210 -22.64 -58.57 0.82
N LEU A 211 -22.75 -57.33 1.32
CA LEU A 211 -21.77 -56.29 1.01
C LEU A 211 -20.41 -56.58 1.64
N LEU A 212 -20.40 -57.16 2.85
CA LEU A 212 -19.18 -57.53 3.57
C LEU A 212 -18.41 -58.59 2.80
N GLU A 213 -19.10 -59.65 2.37
CA GLU A 213 -18.54 -60.77 1.60
C GLU A 213 -17.95 -60.28 0.29
N ASN A 214 -18.63 -59.38 -0.41
CA ASN A 214 -18.12 -58.77 -1.64
C ASN A 214 -16.81 -58.00 -1.40
N VAL A 215 -16.73 -57.27 -0.28
CA VAL A 215 -15.52 -56.55 0.10
C VAL A 215 -14.41 -57.52 0.52
N MET A 216 -14.75 -58.60 1.22
CA MET A 216 -13.80 -59.64 1.65
C MET A 216 -13.18 -60.35 0.44
N VAL A 217 -13.98 -60.73 -0.56
CA VAL A 217 -13.49 -61.32 -1.81
C VAL A 217 -12.50 -60.37 -2.50
N ARG A 218 -12.83 -59.08 -2.60
CA ARG A 218 -11.92 -58.07 -3.18
C ARG A 218 -10.66 -57.84 -2.34
N ARG A 219 -10.74 -57.96 -1.02
CA ARG A 219 -9.63 -57.77 -0.07
C ARG A 219 -8.70 -58.97 0.07
N ALA A 220 -9.18 -60.18 -0.22
CA ALA A 220 -8.33 -61.36 -0.31
C ALA A 220 -7.31 -61.23 -1.45
N GLY A 221 -7.68 -60.50 -2.50
CA GLY A 221 -6.78 -60.07 -3.56
C GLY A 221 -6.17 -58.68 -3.34
N PHE A 222 -5.86 -58.00 -4.44
CA PHE A 222 -5.39 -56.63 -4.48
C PHE A 222 -6.59 -55.69 -4.62
N ALA A 223 -7.07 -55.21 -3.47
CA ALA A 223 -8.26 -54.37 -3.38
C ALA A 223 -8.10 -53.00 -4.06
N TYR A 224 -6.88 -52.46 -4.11
CA TYR A 224 -6.61 -51.15 -4.68
C TYR A 224 -5.79 -51.28 -5.96
N ARG A 225 -6.23 -50.56 -7.01
CA ARG A 225 -5.62 -50.60 -8.34
C ARG A 225 -5.50 -49.20 -8.88
N GLN A 226 -4.34 -48.86 -9.41
CA GLN A 226 -4.11 -47.55 -9.96
C GLN A 226 -3.13 -47.60 -11.13
N LEU A 227 -3.44 -46.88 -12.20
CA LEU A 227 -2.52 -46.68 -13.31
C LEU A 227 -1.22 -46.05 -12.80
N TYR A 228 -0.07 -46.48 -13.34
CA TYR A 228 1.23 -46.00 -12.91
C TYR A 228 1.34 -44.47 -12.95
N ALA A 229 0.93 -43.84 -14.06
CA ALA A 229 0.94 -42.39 -14.22
C ALA A 229 0.16 -41.66 -13.11
N ARG A 230 -1.03 -42.16 -12.74
CA ARG A 230 -1.88 -41.54 -11.70
C ARG A 230 -1.26 -41.73 -10.31
N PHE A 231 -0.68 -42.89 -10.03
CA PHE A 231 0.00 -43.16 -8.77
C PHE A 231 1.23 -42.27 -8.61
N LEU A 232 2.05 -42.20 -9.66
CA LEU A 232 3.24 -41.37 -9.72
C LEU A 232 2.91 -39.88 -9.55
N GLN A 233 1.96 -39.32 -10.31
CA GLN A 233 1.58 -37.91 -10.19
C GLN A 233 1.12 -37.57 -8.75
N ARG A 234 0.49 -38.54 -8.08
CA ARG A 234 -0.04 -38.40 -6.73
C ARG A 234 1.05 -38.48 -5.66
N TYR A 235 2.02 -39.38 -5.80
CA TYR A 235 3.00 -39.69 -4.75
C TYR A 235 4.45 -39.33 -5.09
N LYS A 236 4.77 -38.79 -6.27
CA LYS A 236 6.16 -38.46 -6.68
C LYS A 236 6.92 -37.54 -5.73
N MET A 237 6.22 -36.80 -4.88
CA MET A 237 6.84 -35.89 -3.91
C MET A 237 7.38 -36.61 -2.67
N THR A 238 6.94 -37.84 -2.39
CA THR A 238 7.39 -38.61 -1.22
C THR A 238 8.74 -39.29 -1.45
N CYS A 239 9.22 -39.34 -2.69
CA CYS A 239 10.47 -39.97 -3.07
C CYS A 239 11.41 -38.97 -3.75
N GLU A 240 12.67 -38.93 -3.30
CA GLU A 240 13.69 -38.01 -3.83
C GLU A 240 14.05 -38.31 -5.28
N TYR A 241 14.00 -39.59 -5.68
CA TYR A 241 14.32 -40.03 -7.04
C TYR A 241 13.24 -39.69 -8.07
N THR A 242 12.00 -39.48 -7.63
CA THR A 242 10.88 -39.13 -8.50
C THR A 242 10.55 -37.64 -8.50
N TRP A 243 11.02 -36.89 -7.51
CA TRP A 243 10.75 -35.47 -7.37
C TRP A 243 11.82 -34.61 -8.06
N PRO A 244 11.46 -33.54 -8.80
CA PRO A 244 10.11 -33.14 -9.19
C PRO A 244 9.61 -33.89 -10.44
N ASN A 245 10.53 -34.39 -11.29
CA ASN A 245 10.26 -35.24 -12.45
C ASN A 245 11.32 -36.35 -12.45
N HIS A 246 10.92 -37.61 -12.66
CA HIS A 246 11.86 -38.73 -12.74
C HIS A 246 12.61 -38.74 -14.07
N LEU A 247 13.82 -39.29 -14.05
CA LEU A 247 14.65 -39.55 -15.23
C LEU A 247 14.67 -41.04 -15.64
N MET A 248 13.84 -41.85 -14.97
CA MET A 248 13.73 -43.30 -15.20
C MET A 248 13.07 -43.60 -16.55
N SER A 249 13.30 -44.81 -17.07
CA SER A 249 12.89 -45.20 -18.42
C SER A 249 11.37 -45.38 -18.56
N SER A 250 10.69 -45.74 -17.47
CA SER A 250 9.24 -45.92 -17.44
C SER A 250 8.61 -45.44 -16.13
N ASP A 251 7.32 -45.10 -16.19
CA ASP A 251 6.52 -44.76 -15.00
C ASP A 251 6.46 -45.92 -14.00
N ARG A 252 6.55 -47.17 -14.49
CA ARG A 252 6.57 -48.37 -13.64
C ARG A 252 7.80 -48.37 -12.74
N GLU A 253 8.99 -48.12 -13.28
CA GLU A 253 10.24 -48.04 -12.51
C GLU A 253 10.17 -46.90 -11.47
N ALA A 254 9.58 -45.76 -11.84
CA ALA A 254 9.39 -44.65 -10.93
C ALA A 254 8.45 -44.99 -9.76
N VAL A 255 7.38 -45.74 -10.03
CA VAL A 255 6.49 -46.24 -8.98
C VAL A 255 7.18 -47.29 -8.11
N GLU A 256 7.96 -48.19 -8.70
CA GLU A 256 8.76 -49.19 -7.97
C GLU A 256 9.77 -48.54 -7.01
N ALA A 257 10.42 -47.45 -7.42
CA ALA A 257 11.29 -46.67 -6.54
C ALA A 257 10.55 -46.09 -5.33
N ILE A 258 9.32 -45.57 -5.53
CA ILE A 258 8.47 -45.08 -4.43
C ILE A 258 8.15 -46.21 -3.46
N ILE A 259 7.68 -47.36 -3.97
CA ILE A 259 7.33 -48.52 -3.14
C ILE A 259 8.55 -49.03 -2.36
N THR A 260 9.70 -49.11 -3.02
CA THR A 260 10.94 -49.62 -2.42
C THR A 260 11.44 -48.73 -1.29
N GLN A 261 11.42 -47.40 -1.48
CA GLN A 261 11.82 -46.44 -0.45
C GLN A 261 10.95 -46.55 0.81
N HIS A 262 9.66 -46.86 0.66
CA HIS A 262 8.72 -46.97 1.78
C HIS A 262 8.60 -48.40 2.33
N GLY A 263 9.29 -49.38 1.74
CA GLY A 263 9.32 -50.77 2.22
C GLY A 263 8.06 -51.59 1.94
N PHE A 264 7.26 -51.26 0.91
CA PHE A 264 5.98 -51.93 0.62
C PHE A 264 6.05 -53.04 -0.45
N HIS A 265 7.23 -53.64 -0.66
CA HIS A 265 7.46 -54.63 -1.72
C HIS A 265 6.55 -55.87 -1.61
N ASP A 266 6.31 -56.38 -0.40
CA ASP A 266 5.48 -57.57 -0.17
C ASP A 266 3.97 -57.32 -0.33
N ASP A 267 3.56 -56.05 -0.29
CA ASP A 267 2.15 -55.63 -0.27
C ASP A 267 1.62 -55.20 -1.64
N VAL A 268 2.49 -55.18 -2.65
CA VAL A 268 2.13 -54.76 -4.01
C VAL A 268 2.44 -55.81 -5.05
N ALA A 269 1.70 -55.77 -6.16
CA ALA A 269 2.02 -56.47 -7.38
C ALA A 269 2.07 -55.48 -8.56
N TYR A 270 2.98 -55.74 -9.49
CA TYR A 270 3.18 -54.91 -10.67
C TYR A 270 2.49 -55.55 -11.86
N GLY A 271 1.42 -54.92 -12.33
CA GLY A 271 0.77 -55.29 -13.58
C GLY A 271 1.53 -54.78 -14.81
N HIS A 272 0.94 -54.94 -15.98
CA HIS A 272 1.45 -54.34 -17.21
C HIS A 272 1.22 -52.82 -17.25
N THR A 273 0.06 -52.35 -16.78
CA THR A 273 -0.33 -50.93 -16.83
C THR A 273 -0.67 -50.30 -15.48
N LYS A 274 -0.93 -51.13 -14.46
CA LYS A 274 -1.40 -50.69 -13.14
C LYS A 274 -0.54 -51.26 -12.02
N LEU A 275 -0.46 -50.51 -10.92
CA LEU A 275 -0.02 -51.00 -9.62
C LEU A 275 -1.22 -51.59 -8.87
N PHE A 276 -1.02 -52.76 -8.27
CA PHE A 276 -1.99 -53.48 -7.47
C PHE A 276 -1.50 -53.48 -6.01
N VAL A 277 -2.31 -53.00 -5.07
CA VAL A 277 -1.96 -52.87 -3.65
C VAL A 277 -2.95 -53.68 -2.83
N ARG A 278 -2.42 -54.53 -1.94
CA ARG A 278 -3.20 -55.47 -1.14
C ARG A 278 -3.77 -54.78 0.09
N THR A 279 -2.92 -54.21 0.95
CA THR A 279 -3.41 -53.56 2.17
C THR A 279 -3.66 -52.05 2.00
N PRO A 280 -4.69 -51.51 2.67
CA PRO A 280 -4.91 -50.06 2.69
C PRO A 280 -3.80 -49.29 3.42
N ARG A 281 -3.04 -49.97 4.29
CA ARG A 281 -1.98 -49.37 5.12
C ARG A 281 -0.94 -48.67 4.24
N SER A 282 -0.48 -49.33 3.19
CA SER A 282 0.52 -48.80 2.26
C SER A 282 0.07 -47.48 1.63
N LEU A 283 -1.20 -47.38 1.23
CA LEU A 283 -1.78 -46.14 0.69
C LEU A 283 -1.95 -45.06 1.74
N PHE A 284 -2.45 -45.39 2.92
CA PHE A 284 -2.63 -44.42 4.01
C PHE A 284 -1.30 -43.81 4.46
N THR A 285 -0.24 -44.62 4.54
CA THR A 285 1.10 -44.11 4.88
C THR A 285 1.62 -43.15 3.81
N LEU A 286 1.47 -43.47 2.52
CA LEU A 286 1.86 -42.57 1.42
C LEU A 286 1.07 -41.25 1.42
N GLU A 287 -0.23 -41.30 1.74
CA GLU A 287 -1.06 -40.09 1.90
C GLU A 287 -0.61 -39.22 3.07
N GLN A 288 -0.24 -39.84 4.20
CA GLN A 288 0.20 -39.13 5.38
C GLN A 288 1.54 -38.41 5.14
N GLU A 289 2.52 -39.08 4.52
CA GLU A 289 3.80 -38.48 4.11
C GLU A 289 3.58 -37.33 3.12
N ARG A 290 2.72 -37.54 2.11
CA ARG A 290 2.32 -36.48 1.18
C ARG A 290 1.72 -35.28 1.93
N ALA A 291 0.81 -35.52 2.86
CA ALA A 291 0.17 -34.45 3.64
C ALA A 291 1.17 -33.66 4.49
N ALA A 292 2.21 -34.33 5.00
CA ALA A 292 3.30 -33.68 5.76
C ALA A 292 4.22 -32.82 4.86
N LEU A 293 4.45 -33.22 3.61
CA LEU A 293 5.31 -32.51 2.66
C LEU A 293 4.66 -31.27 2.04
N ILE A 294 3.33 -31.28 1.83
CA ILE A 294 2.60 -30.18 1.20
C ILE A 294 2.88 -28.82 1.89
N PRO A 295 2.78 -28.67 3.22
CA PRO A 295 3.10 -27.41 3.90
C PRO A 295 4.52 -26.92 3.63
N ILE A 296 5.52 -27.81 3.57
CA ILE A 296 6.92 -27.47 3.32
C ILE A 296 7.08 -26.90 1.91
N LEU A 297 6.48 -27.53 0.91
CA LEU A 297 6.48 -27.07 -0.49
C LEU A 297 5.77 -25.72 -0.64
N VAL A 298 4.63 -25.53 0.05
CA VAL A 298 3.91 -24.25 0.06
C VAL A 298 4.77 -23.14 0.66
N LEU A 299 5.46 -23.41 1.79
CA LEU A 299 6.37 -22.45 2.41
C LEU A 299 7.54 -22.09 1.48
N PHE A 300 8.10 -23.07 0.77
CA PHE A 300 9.13 -22.83 -0.24
C PHE A 300 8.64 -21.90 -1.36
N LEU A 301 7.47 -22.17 -1.94
CA LEU A 301 6.86 -21.32 -2.98
C LEU A 301 6.59 -19.90 -2.47
N GLN A 302 6.02 -19.78 -1.27
CA GLN A 302 5.79 -18.49 -0.62
C GLN A 302 7.09 -17.71 -0.39
N LYS A 303 8.16 -18.38 0.08
CA LYS A 303 9.49 -17.78 0.29
C LYS A 303 10.05 -17.23 -1.03
N VAL A 304 10.01 -18.03 -2.10
CA VAL A 304 10.51 -17.62 -3.43
C VAL A 304 9.70 -16.43 -3.96
N TRP A 305 8.37 -16.48 -3.86
CA TRP A 305 7.48 -15.42 -4.33
C TRP A 305 7.66 -14.10 -3.56
N ARG A 306 7.66 -14.15 -2.22
CA ARG A 306 7.95 -12.98 -1.38
C ARG A 306 9.32 -12.37 -1.72
N GLY A 307 10.32 -13.21 -1.96
CA GLY A 307 11.65 -12.78 -2.41
C GLY A 307 11.63 -12.10 -3.79
N ALA A 308 10.85 -12.64 -4.74
CA ALA A 308 10.69 -12.04 -6.07
C ALA A 308 10.03 -10.65 -6.01
N LEU A 309 8.95 -10.52 -5.23
CA LEU A 309 8.27 -9.24 -5.00
C LEU A 309 9.20 -8.22 -4.34
N ALA A 310 9.97 -8.62 -3.33
CA ALA A 310 10.95 -7.75 -2.67
C ALA A 310 12.04 -7.26 -3.64
N ARG A 311 12.58 -8.15 -4.48
CA ARG A 311 13.56 -7.79 -5.52
C ARG A 311 12.97 -6.82 -6.55
N LEU A 312 11.73 -7.03 -6.98
CA LEU A 312 11.03 -6.13 -7.90
C LEU A 312 10.85 -4.73 -7.28
N ARG A 313 10.41 -4.67 -6.01
CA ARG A 313 10.28 -3.41 -5.28
C ARG A 313 11.62 -2.69 -5.12
N CYS A 314 12.69 -3.43 -4.81
CA CYS A 314 14.04 -2.87 -4.71
C CYS A 314 14.52 -2.27 -6.03
N ARG A 315 14.31 -2.97 -7.16
CA ARG A 315 14.64 -2.44 -8.50
C ARG A 315 13.88 -1.16 -8.81
N ARG A 316 12.57 -1.11 -8.54
CA ARG A 316 11.75 0.11 -8.71
C ARG A 316 12.26 1.26 -7.83
N MET A 317 12.57 0.98 -6.57
CA MET A 317 13.10 1.99 -5.64
C MET A 317 14.44 2.56 -6.11
N ARG A 318 15.36 1.71 -6.58
CA ARG A 318 16.65 2.15 -7.16
C ARG A 318 16.45 3.03 -8.40
N ALA A 319 15.50 2.69 -9.27
CA ALA A 319 15.15 3.52 -10.42
C ALA A 319 14.61 4.89 -9.99
N ILE A 320 13.73 4.95 -8.99
CA ILE A 320 13.19 6.20 -8.43
C ILE A 320 14.34 7.09 -7.93
N TYR A 321 15.26 6.55 -7.12
CA TYR A 321 16.41 7.34 -6.65
C TYR A 321 17.30 7.84 -7.78
N THR A 322 17.47 7.05 -8.84
CA THR A 322 18.22 7.46 -10.04
C THR A 322 17.53 8.62 -10.76
N ILE A 323 16.20 8.54 -10.97
CA ILE A 323 15.39 9.60 -11.58
C ILE A 323 15.42 10.86 -10.71
N MET A 324 15.23 10.73 -9.40
CA MET A 324 15.33 11.86 -8.45
C MET A 324 16.71 12.51 -8.52
N GLY A 325 17.79 11.73 -8.62
CA GLY A 325 19.15 12.25 -8.79
C GLY A 325 19.31 13.06 -10.07
N CYS A 326 18.83 12.53 -11.20
CA CYS A 326 18.86 13.23 -12.49
C CYS A 326 18.02 14.52 -12.46
N TYR A 327 16.81 14.46 -11.90
CA TYR A 327 15.91 15.61 -11.78
C TYR A 327 16.49 16.71 -10.89
N LYS A 328 17.09 16.37 -9.75
CA LYS A 328 17.77 17.34 -8.87
C LYS A 328 18.90 18.07 -9.63
N ARG A 329 19.74 17.32 -10.37
CA ARG A 329 20.81 17.93 -11.19
C ARG A 329 20.24 18.83 -12.29
N TYR A 330 19.19 18.38 -12.97
CA TYR A 330 18.51 19.17 -14.00
C TYR A 330 17.93 20.47 -13.43
N LYS A 331 17.21 20.42 -12.30
CA LYS A 331 16.65 21.62 -11.65
C LYS A 331 17.71 22.66 -11.28
N VAL A 332 18.87 22.21 -10.81
CA VAL A 332 20.03 23.08 -10.55
C VAL A 332 20.52 23.72 -11.86
N LYS A 333 20.79 22.91 -12.90
CA LYS A 333 21.24 23.43 -14.21
C LYS A 333 20.25 24.40 -14.85
N ALA A 334 18.97 24.06 -14.84
CA ALA A 334 17.91 24.89 -15.39
C ALA A 334 17.82 26.26 -14.69
N HIS A 335 18.00 26.29 -13.36
CA HIS A 335 18.06 27.57 -12.64
C HIS A 335 19.28 28.40 -13.08
N PHE A 336 20.45 27.77 -13.23
CA PHE A 336 21.65 28.47 -13.73
C PHE A 336 21.46 29.02 -15.14
N TRP A 337 20.92 28.24 -16.07
CA TRP A 337 20.63 28.70 -17.43
C TRP A 337 19.63 29.85 -17.44
N GLU A 338 18.62 29.83 -16.57
CA GLU A 338 17.67 30.93 -16.48
C GLU A 338 18.30 32.20 -15.89
N VAL A 339 19.20 32.08 -14.91
CA VAL A 339 19.99 33.23 -14.41
C VAL A 339 20.87 33.78 -15.53
N GLU A 340 21.62 32.93 -16.21
CA GLU A 340 22.48 33.33 -17.34
C GLU A 340 21.69 34.05 -18.42
N ARG A 341 20.55 33.48 -18.84
CA ARG A 341 19.67 34.06 -19.86
C ARG A 341 19.14 35.45 -19.46
N ARG A 342 18.69 35.63 -18.21
CA ARG A 342 18.17 36.93 -17.74
C ARG A 342 19.28 37.98 -17.57
N PHE A 343 20.48 37.56 -17.20
CA PHE A 343 21.58 38.47 -16.88
C PHE A 343 22.60 38.66 -18.02
N ALA A 344 22.43 37.98 -19.16
CA ALA A 344 23.35 38.03 -20.30
C ALA A 344 23.69 39.46 -20.77
N ASN A 345 22.69 40.34 -20.86
CA ASN A 345 22.82 41.70 -21.40
C ASN A 345 22.86 42.80 -20.31
N VAL A 346 22.97 42.42 -19.04
CA VAL A 346 22.86 43.37 -17.92
C VAL A 346 23.95 44.45 -17.95
N ARG A 347 25.14 44.12 -18.47
CA ARG A 347 26.25 45.08 -18.58
C ARG A 347 25.98 46.23 -19.55
N THR A 348 25.15 46.02 -20.56
CA THR A 348 24.83 47.02 -21.60
C THR A 348 23.56 47.81 -21.29
N MET A 349 22.79 47.42 -20.26
CA MET A 349 21.58 48.15 -19.86
C MET A 349 21.93 49.44 -19.13
N ALA A 350 21.11 50.48 -19.33
CA ALA A 350 21.31 51.80 -18.71
C ALA A 350 21.23 51.77 -17.17
N ASP A 351 20.44 50.87 -16.59
CA ASP A 351 20.28 50.70 -15.15
C ASP A 351 21.20 49.60 -14.57
N TYR A 352 22.09 49.03 -15.39
CA TYR A 352 22.94 47.89 -15.05
C TYR A 352 22.18 46.72 -14.41
N GLY A 353 20.95 46.46 -14.86
CA GLY A 353 20.16 45.29 -14.45
C GLY A 353 19.44 45.43 -13.11
N ARG A 354 19.24 46.65 -12.60
CA ARG A 354 18.44 46.89 -11.38
C ARG A 354 16.99 46.42 -11.53
N SER A 355 16.42 46.60 -12.72
CA SER A 355 15.05 46.20 -13.06
C SER A 355 14.88 44.69 -13.33
N VAL A 356 15.98 43.94 -13.49
CA VAL A 356 15.92 42.52 -13.83
C VAL A 356 15.49 41.69 -12.62
N GLN A 357 14.37 40.99 -12.77
CA GLN A 357 13.86 40.09 -11.74
C GLN A 357 14.68 38.80 -11.70
N TRP A 358 15.21 38.48 -10.51
CA TRP A 358 15.89 37.22 -10.30
C TRP A 358 14.91 36.04 -10.36
N PRO A 359 15.29 34.91 -10.98
CA PRO A 359 14.44 33.72 -10.96
C PRO A 359 14.39 33.12 -9.55
N THR A 360 13.25 32.53 -9.19
CA THR A 360 13.07 31.88 -7.88
C THR A 360 14.04 30.70 -7.73
N PRO A 361 14.91 30.69 -6.70
CA PRO A 361 15.86 29.61 -6.53
C PRO A 361 15.18 28.35 -5.96
N PRO A 362 15.59 27.15 -6.40
CA PRO A 362 15.32 25.93 -5.64
C PRO A 362 15.83 26.06 -4.21
N ALA A 363 15.15 25.45 -3.22
CA ALA A 363 15.51 25.57 -1.81
C ALA A 363 16.99 25.23 -1.51
N ALA A 364 17.54 24.22 -2.19
CA ALA A 364 18.95 23.82 -2.07
C ALA A 364 19.94 24.93 -2.49
N LEU A 365 19.52 25.88 -3.32
CA LEU A 365 20.34 26.98 -3.82
C LEU A 365 20.04 28.32 -3.12
N ALA A 366 19.24 28.35 -2.05
CA ALA A 366 18.90 29.59 -1.35
C ALA A 366 20.15 30.36 -0.86
N SER A 367 21.12 29.66 -0.29
CA SER A 367 22.40 30.26 0.14
C SER A 367 23.20 30.80 -1.03
N PHE A 368 23.27 30.05 -2.14
CA PHE A 368 23.95 30.47 -3.36
C PHE A 368 23.29 31.71 -3.98
N HIS A 369 21.96 31.73 -4.03
CA HIS A 369 21.17 32.87 -4.50
C HIS A 369 21.43 34.14 -3.68
N ARG A 370 21.47 34.02 -2.35
CA ARG A 370 21.79 35.15 -1.45
C ARG A 370 23.18 35.72 -1.73
N ILE A 371 24.18 34.85 -1.90
CA ILE A 371 25.56 35.25 -2.16
C ILE A 371 25.67 35.93 -3.54
N THR A 372 25.11 35.33 -4.59
CA THR A 372 25.14 35.89 -5.95
C THR A 372 24.42 37.23 -6.06
N ASN A 373 23.28 37.40 -5.37
CA ASN A 373 22.59 38.69 -5.30
C ASN A 373 23.46 39.76 -4.62
N SER A 374 24.14 39.42 -3.52
CA SER A 374 25.09 40.32 -2.86
C SER A 374 26.25 40.71 -3.79
N LEU A 375 26.84 39.74 -4.49
CA LEU A 375 27.91 39.99 -5.46
C LEU A 375 27.43 40.89 -6.61
N HIS A 376 26.24 40.65 -7.16
CA HIS A 376 25.64 41.49 -8.19
C HIS A 376 25.43 42.92 -7.70
N ARG A 377 24.87 43.13 -6.50
CA ARG A 377 24.68 44.47 -5.93
C ARG A 377 26.00 45.21 -5.75
N ARG A 378 27.07 44.53 -5.33
CA ARG A 378 28.42 45.12 -5.21
C ARG A 378 28.99 45.50 -6.57
N TRP A 379 28.85 44.62 -7.56
CA TRP A 379 29.27 44.89 -8.93
C TRP A 379 28.49 46.08 -9.53
N TRP A 380 27.18 46.11 -9.32
CA TRP A 380 26.27 47.17 -9.75
C TRP A 380 26.68 48.53 -9.18
N ALA A 381 26.86 48.61 -7.85
CA ALA A 381 27.35 49.81 -7.18
C ALA A 381 28.71 50.26 -7.74
N ARG A 382 29.62 49.31 -8.03
CA ARG A 382 30.92 49.62 -8.65
C ARG A 382 30.78 50.18 -10.06
N GLN A 383 29.86 49.68 -10.90
CA GLN A 383 29.66 50.22 -12.25
C GLN A 383 29.17 51.67 -12.19
N ILE A 384 28.23 51.98 -11.29
CA ILE A 384 27.74 53.35 -11.09
C ILE A 384 28.88 54.27 -10.64
N VAL A 385 29.62 53.86 -9.61
CA VAL A 385 30.71 54.66 -9.03
C VAL A 385 31.86 54.87 -10.03
N LYS A 386 32.14 53.89 -10.89
CA LYS A 386 33.22 54.00 -11.90
C LYS A 386 32.98 55.15 -12.89
N ASN A 387 31.73 55.50 -13.19
CA ASN A 387 31.39 56.54 -14.14
C ASN A 387 31.41 57.95 -13.54
N ILE A 388 31.62 58.08 -12.22
CA ILE A 388 31.68 59.37 -11.52
C ILE A 388 33.10 59.95 -11.66
N PRO A 389 33.26 61.19 -12.17
CA PRO A 389 34.56 61.85 -12.24
C PRO A 389 35.24 61.92 -10.86
N PRO A 390 36.58 61.77 -10.76
CA PRO A 390 37.30 61.88 -9.49
C PRO A 390 37.09 63.21 -8.76
N SER A 391 36.83 64.31 -9.49
CA SER A 391 36.51 65.64 -8.94
C SER A 391 35.26 65.63 -8.07
N ASP A 392 34.21 64.93 -8.51
CA ASP A 392 32.87 64.98 -7.93
C ASP A 392 32.71 63.95 -6.80
N MET A 393 33.64 62.99 -6.71
CA MET A 393 33.62 61.92 -5.73
C MET A 393 33.61 62.44 -4.28
N LEU A 394 34.27 63.58 -4.02
CA LEU A 394 34.27 64.20 -2.70
C LEU A 394 32.87 64.74 -2.35
N GLU A 395 32.16 65.31 -3.31
CA GLU A 395 30.79 65.79 -3.13
C GLU A 395 29.82 64.61 -2.97
N VAL A 396 29.91 63.59 -3.82
CA VAL A 396 29.07 62.40 -3.76
C VAL A 396 29.20 61.70 -2.41
N ARG A 397 30.42 61.58 -1.87
CA ARG A 397 30.64 61.01 -0.53
C ARG A 397 29.98 61.82 0.57
N ALA A 398 30.15 63.14 0.55
CA ALA A 398 29.52 64.03 1.52
C ALA A 398 27.99 63.95 1.43
N LYS A 399 27.42 63.85 0.22
CA LYS A 399 25.98 63.65 -0.01
C LYS A 399 25.50 62.29 0.50
N VAL A 400 26.27 61.22 0.31
CA VAL A 400 25.96 59.88 0.86
C VAL A 400 26.03 59.88 2.39
N ALA A 401 27.02 60.57 2.98
CA ALA A 401 27.13 60.76 4.41
C ALA A 401 25.91 61.53 4.96
N ALA A 402 25.54 62.65 4.32
CA ALA A 402 24.34 63.40 4.68
C ALA A 402 23.06 62.57 4.53
N LEU A 403 22.90 61.83 3.43
CA LEU A 403 21.74 60.97 3.20
C LEU A 403 21.62 59.91 4.30
N THR A 404 22.74 59.30 4.69
CA THR A 404 22.78 58.29 5.75
C THR A 404 22.43 58.93 7.11
N SER A 405 22.98 60.10 7.42
CA SER A 405 22.77 60.77 8.70
C SER A 405 21.42 61.48 8.84
N LEU A 406 20.84 61.95 7.74
CA LEU A 406 19.53 62.63 7.74
C LEU A 406 18.37 61.66 7.51
N SER A 407 18.64 60.43 7.04
CA SER A 407 17.71 59.27 7.01
C SER A 407 16.28 59.54 6.52
N GLY A 408 16.08 60.56 5.67
CA GLY A 408 14.76 61.00 5.20
C GLY A 408 13.93 61.79 6.21
N GLU A 409 14.46 62.04 7.42
CA GLU A 409 13.81 62.83 8.48
C GLU A 409 13.75 64.33 8.12
N ARG A 410 14.70 64.80 7.30
CA ARG A 410 14.67 66.12 6.64
C ARG A 410 14.44 65.95 5.14
N LYS A 411 13.31 66.44 4.62
CA LYS A 411 12.89 66.23 3.22
C LYS A 411 13.74 66.99 2.20
N ASP A 412 14.11 68.23 2.51
CA ASP A 412 14.98 69.06 1.68
C ASP A 412 16.24 69.46 2.44
N TRP A 413 17.38 69.02 1.91
CA TRP A 413 18.72 69.26 2.46
C TRP A 413 19.71 69.64 1.35
N GLY A 414 19.20 70.09 0.19
CA GLY A 414 20.05 70.58 -0.90
C GLY A 414 20.80 69.49 -1.67
N VAL A 415 20.24 68.28 -1.82
CA VAL A 415 20.89 67.18 -2.57
C VAL A 415 21.04 67.46 -4.07
N GLY A 416 20.09 68.19 -4.66
CA GLY A 416 20.01 68.43 -6.10
C GLY A 416 20.94 69.52 -6.64
N ARG A 417 21.66 70.24 -5.77
CA ARG A 417 22.59 71.33 -6.15
C ARG A 417 24.05 70.92 -5.95
N ALA A 418 24.97 71.65 -6.56
CA ALA A 418 26.40 71.54 -6.28
C ALA A 418 26.73 72.06 -4.87
N TRP A 419 27.67 71.41 -4.19
CA TRP A 419 28.12 71.76 -2.83
C TRP A 419 29.50 72.45 -2.89
N GLU A 420 29.52 73.76 -2.62
CA GLU A 420 30.69 74.63 -2.80
C GLU A 420 31.72 74.53 -1.65
N ARG A 421 31.26 74.15 -0.44
CA ARG A 421 32.00 74.07 0.83
C ARG A 421 32.48 75.41 1.39
N ASP A 422 33.25 76.16 0.60
CA ASP A 422 33.85 77.44 1.01
C ASP A 422 33.06 78.63 0.45
N TYR A 423 31.94 78.97 1.09
CA TYR A 423 31.06 80.05 0.65
C TYR A 423 31.69 81.45 0.83
N LEU A 424 32.48 81.65 1.90
CA LEU A 424 33.09 82.95 2.20
C LEU A 424 34.18 83.33 1.18
N SER A 425 34.87 82.36 0.58
CA SER A 425 35.85 82.60 -0.50
C SER A 425 35.19 82.73 -1.87
N ASN A 426 33.93 82.33 -2.03
CA ASN A 426 33.25 82.32 -3.31
C ASN A 426 32.76 83.74 -3.69
N VAL A 427 33.36 84.30 -4.74
CA VAL A 427 33.03 85.65 -5.25
C VAL A 427 31.56 85.76 -5.66
N ARG A 428 30.95 84.67 -6.14
CA ARG A 428 29.54 84.64 -6.55
C ARG A 428 28.58 84.65 -5.37
N ASP A 429 28.99 84.14 -4.21
CA ASP A 429 28.14 84.12 -3.01
C ASP A 429 28.34 85.36 -2.13
N CYS A 430 29.55 85.93 -2.15
CA CYS A 430 29.98 87.02 -1.28
C CYS A 430 30.86 88.05 -2.04
N PRO A 431 30.33 88.79 -3.04
CA PRO A 431 31.15 89.63 -3.91
C PRO A 431 31.90 90.74 -3.17
N GLN A 432 31.30 91.31 -2.12
CA GLN A 432 31.86 92.44 -1.37
C GLN A 432 32.89 92.04 -0.30
N THR A 433 32.92 90.78 0.15
CA THR A 433 33.72 90.35 1.31
C THR A 433 34.71 89.22 1.02
N SER A 434 34.56 88.53 -0.11
CA SER A 434 35.37 87.37 -0.50
C SER A 434 36.87 87.66 -0.61
N SER A 435 37.27 88.77 -1.23
CA SER A 435 38.68 89.15 -1.37
C SER A 435 39.38 89.36 -0.02
N GLY A 436 38.69 90.00 0.93
CA GLY A 436 39.16 90.18 2.30
C GLY A 436 39.26 88.87 3.07
N PHE A 437 38.28 87.98 2.90
CA PHE A 437 38.30 86.65 3.51
C PHE A 437 39.42 85.76 2.97
N VAL A 438 39.64 85.72 1.65
CA VAL A 438 40.70 84.92 1.02
C VAL A 438 42.08 85.31 1.55
N ARG A 439 42.32 86.60 1.79
CA ARG A 439 43.57 87.09 2.41
C ARG A 439 43.73 86.55 3.83
N VAL A 440 42.71 86.72 4.67
CA VAL A 440 42.73 86.26 6.08
C VAL A 440 42.81 84.73 6.17
N SER A 441 42.12 84.01 5.28
CA SER A 441 42.16 82.55 5.20
C SER A 441 43.56 82.05 4.88
N LYS A 442 44.28 82.68 3.93
CA LYS A 442 45.69 82.39 3.63
C LYS A 442 46.62 82.69 4.81
N GLU A 443 46.42 83.82 5.49
CA GLU A 443 47.20 84.15 6.70
C GLU A 443 47.00 83.12 7.81
N LEU A 444 45.75 82.70 8.06
CA LEU A 444 45.44 81.66 9.03
C LEU A 444 45.99 80.29 8.62
N LYS A 445 45.97 79.97 7.33
CA LYS A 445 46.55 78.73 6.81
C LYS A 445 48.05 78.68 7.03
N ASN A 446 48.75 79.78 6.76
CA ASN A 446 50.20 79.88 7.00
C ASN A 446 50.55 79.83 8.49
N LYS A 447 49.69 80.39 9.36
CA LYS A 447 49.92 80.45 10.80
C LYS A 447 49.61 79.14 11.52
N ASP A 448 48.46 78.55 11.24
CA ASP A 448 47.91 77.40 11.98
C ASP A 448 48.08 76.07 11.22
N GLY A 449 48.58 76.08 9.97
CA GLY A 449 49.04 74.88 9.25
C GLY A 449 47.93 73.90 8.82
N TYR A 450 46.68 74.34 8.71
CA TYR A 450 45.57 73.48 8.30
C TYR A 450 45.57 73.23 6.78
N GLY A 451 45.22 72.02 6.36
CA GLY A 451 45.35 71.57 4.96
C GLY A 451 44.27 72.15 4.04
N GLN A 452 43.01 72.08 4.48
CA GLN A 452 41.86 72.45 3.65
C GLN A 452 40.72 73.07 4.47
N VAL A 453 39.94 73.93 3.81
CA VAL A 453 38.67 74.43 4.35
C VAL A 453 37.62 73.35 4.15
N VAL A 454 36.99 72.94 5.25
CA VAL A 454 35.95 71.90 5.28
C VAL A 454 34.59 72.55 5.02
N PHE A 455 34.29 73.67 5.66
CA PHE A 455 33.07 74.44 5.40
C PHE A 455 33.29 75.90 5.84
N SER A 456 32.80 76.86 5.07
CA SER A 456 32.79 78.27 5.49
C SER A 456 31.44 78.90 5.18
N GLY A 457 30.98 79.83 6.01
CA GLY A 457 29.72 80.53 5.74
C GLY A 457 29.40 81.59 6.78
N PHE A 458 28.51 82.52 6.42
CA PHE A 458 27.95 83.45 7.38
C PHE A 458 26.90 82.76 8.25
N CYS A 459 26.94 83.06 9.54
CA CYS A 459 25.97 82.54 10.49
C CYS A 459 25.60 83.58 11.54
N ARG A 460 24.35 83.52 11.96
CA ARG A 460 23.86 84.28 13.10
C ARG A 460 24.03 83.44 14.35
N LYS A 461 24.71 83.97 15.37
CA LYS A 461 25.02 83.27 16.62
C LYS A 461 24.60 84.08 17.84
N VAL A 462 24.11 83.40 18.86
CA VAL A 462 23.83 83.96 20.18
C VAL A 462 25.11 84.06 21.00
N ASN A 463 25.41 85.24 21.54
CA ASN A 463 26.56 85.49 22.41
C ASN A 463 26.25 85.24 23.90
N ARG A 464 27.27 85.26 24.75
CA ARG A 464 27.18 85.07 26.22
C ARG A 464 26.18 85.99 26.94
N PHE A 465 25.84 87.13 26.32
CA PHE A 465 24.89 88.11 26.83
C PHE A 465 23.47 87.93 26.25
N ASN A 466 23.16 86.78 25.64
CA ASN A 466 21.89 86.48 24.96
C ASN A 466 21.56 87.45 23.81
N LYS A 467 22.57 88.12 23.25
CA LYS A 467 22.43 88.96 22.06
C LYS A 467 22.83 88.16 20.83
N SER A 468 21.99 88.20 19.81
CA SER A 468 22.26 87.60 18.51
C SER A 468 23.16 88.52 17.68
N THR A 469 24.15 87.95 17.00
CA THR A 469 25.14 88.71 16.23
C THR A 469 25.60 87.94 14.99
N ASP A 470 25.84 88.66 13.90
CA ASP A 470 26.38 88.09 12.66
C ASP A 470 27.85 87.75 12.80
N ARG A 471 28.20 86.52 12.44
CA ARG A 471 29.55 85.97 12.53
C ARG A 471 29.87 85.19 11.27
N ALA A 472 31.14 85.07 10.95
CA ALA A 472 31.60 84.16 9.92
C ALA A 472 32.15 82.90 10.60
N LEU A 473 31.69 81.74 10.12
CA LEU A 473 32.17 80.44 10.54
C LEU A 473 33.16 79.94 9.50
N LEU A 474 34.34 79.55 9.95
CA LEU A 474 35.34 78.87 9.12
C LEU A 474 35.71 77.57 9.81
N ILE A 475 35.33 76.45 9.21
CA ILE A 475 35.66 75.09 9.63
C ILE A 475 36.77 74.59 8.72
N THR A 476 37.88 74.18 9.32
CA THR A 476 39.04 73.59 8.66
C THR A 476 39.18 72.13 9.11
N ASP A 477 40.13 71.40 8.55
CA ASP A 477 40.45 70.01 8.94
C ASP A 477 40.97 69.86 10.39
N GLN A 478 41.36 70.97 11.02
CA GLN A 478 41.92 70.98 12.38
C GLN A 478 41.17 71.87 13.37
N PHE A 479 40.59 72.99 12.91
CA PHE A 479 40.01 74.01 13.79
C PHE A 479 38.68 74.58 13.27
N VAL A 480 37.83 75.00 14.20
CA VAL A 480 36.65 75.83 13.96
C VAL A 480 36.95 77.25 14.44
N TYR A 481 36.94 78.20 13.51
CA TYR A 481 37.13 79.62 13.75
C TYR A 481 35.81 80.36 13.77
N LYS A 482 35.66 81.23 14.78
CA LYS A 482 34.62 82.25 14.84
C LYS A 482 35.23 83.59 14.47
N LEU A 483 34.79 84.17 13.36
CA LEU A 483 35.31 85.42 12.80
C LEU A 483 34.30 86.56 12.92
N GLU A 484 34.78 87.81 12.96
CA GLU A 484 33.96 89.03 12.95
C GLU A 484 33.98 89.71 11.57
N PRO A 485 32.93 89.54 10.74
CA PRO A 485 32.93 90.03 9.35
C PRO A 485 33.17 91.54 9.23
N LYS A 486 32.53 92.34 10.08
CA LYS A 486 32.61 93.82 10.08
C LYS A 486 34.00 94.36 10.44
N LYS A 487 34.89 93.55 11.01
CA LYS A 487 36.28 93.92 11.34
C LYS A 487 37.27 93.09 10.53
N GLN A 488 37.08 93.06 9.22
CA GLN A 488 37.94 92.33 8.27
C GLN A 488 38.24 90.89 8.73
N PHE A 489 37.20 90.16 9.14
CA PHE A 489 37.29 88.76 9.59
C PHE A 489 38.27 88.50 10.75
N LYS A 490 38.40 89.44 11.70
CA LYS A 490 39.19 89.23 12.93
C LYS A 490 38.76 87.95 13.67
N VAL A 491 39.72 87.11 14.03
CA VAL A 491 39.50 85.88 14.81
C VAL A 491 39.06 86.22 16.23
N LEU A 492 37.88 85.76 16.63
CA LEU A 492 37.32 85.94 17.98
C LEU A 492 37.55 84.73 18.87
N LYS A 493 37.40 83.52 18.33
CA LYS A 493 37.59 82.25 19.05
C LYS A 493 38.10 81.20 18.06
N ARG A 494 39.09 80.43 18.49
CA ARG A 494 39.61 79.25 17.80
C ARG A 494 39.32 78.03 18.67
N VAL A 495 38.70 77.00 18.11
CA VAL A 495 38.35 75.76 18.84
C VAL A 495 38.88 74.57 18.04
N PRO A 496 39.69 73.67 18.63
CA PRO A 496 40.09 72.43 17.98
C PRO A 496 38.88 71.60 17.54
N LEU A 497 38.93 71.04 16.33
CA LEU A 497 37.84 70.24 15.77
C LEU A 497 37.58 68.98 16.60
N ASP A 498 38.59 68.44 17.28
CA ASP A 498 38.50 67.24 18.13
C ASP A 498 37.58 67.41 19.36
N LEU A 499 37.24 68.65 19.73
CA LEU A 499 36.30 68.90 20.83
C LEU A 499 34.84 68.68 20.40
N PHE A 500 34.54 68.57 19.10
CA PHE A 500 33.16 68.42 18.62
C PHE A 500 32.75 66.95 18.56
N THR A 501 31.67 66.60 19.25
CA THR A 501 31.20 65.21 19.42
C THR A 501 30.01 64.86 18.53
N GLY A 502 29.30 65.88 18.02
CA GLY A 502 28.15 65.68 17.15
C GLY A 502 27.49 66.97 16.70
N LEU A 503 26.40 66.82 15.95
CA LEU A 503 25.64 67.91 15.33
C LEU A 503 24.14 67.64 15.46
N SER A 504 23.38 68.56 16.03
CA SER A 504 21.92 68.52 16.01
C SER A 504 21.36 69.51 15.00
N VAL A 505 20.42 69.05 14.19
CA VAL A 505 19.70 69.83 13.19
C VAL A 505 18.20 69.58 13.31
N THR A 506 17.40 70.45 12.73
CA THR A 506 15.94 70.33 12.67
C THR A 506 15.50 69.54 11.44
N SER A 507 14.25 69.04 11.43
CA SER A 507 13.64 68.46 10.21
C SER A 507 13.03 69.49 9.26
N GLY A 508 12.92 70.75 9.69
CA GLY A 508 12.34 71.86 8.91
C GLY A 508 13.27 72.39 7.83
N VAL A 509 12.84 73.47 7.16
CA VAL A 509 13.65 74.22 6.17
C VAL A 509 14.57 75.26 6.82
N ASP A 510 14.56 75.33 8.15
CA ASP A 510 15.33 76.30 8.90
C ASP A 510 16.83 75.99 8.84
N GLN A 511 17.64 77.03 8.68
CA GLN A 511 19.09 76.89 8.54
C GLN A 511 19.81 76.70 9.89
N MET A 512 19.12 76.15 10.90
CA MET A 512 19.64 76.02 12.25
C MET A 512 20.49 74.77 12.43
N ALA A 513 21.63 74.93 13.10
CA ALA A 513 22.55 73.86 13.44
C ALA A 513 23.13 74.10 14.85
N VAL A 514 23.26 73.02 15.62
CA VAL A 514 23.93 73.01 16.92
C VAL A 514 25.11 72.05 16.86
N LEU A 515 26.33 72.58 16.96
CA LEU A 515 27.51 71.73 17.13
C LEU A 515 27.72 71.42 18.61
N HIS A 516 27.71 70.14 18.95
CA HIS A 516 27.94 69.66 20.31
C HIS A 516 29.42 69.54 20.61
N THR A 517 29.82 69.97 21.81
CA THR A 517 31.21 69.91 22.27
C THR A 517 31.36 69.02 23.50
N SER A 518 32.49 68.34 23.64
CA SER A 518 32.84 67.58 24.86
C SER A 518 32.95 68.47 26.10
N SER A 519 33.16 69.78 25.92
CA SER A 519 33.21 70.78 27.00
C SER A 519 31.84 71.26 27.51
N HIS A 520 30.73 70.69 27.03
CA HIS A 520 29.36 71.10 27.41
C HIS A 520 29.07 72.61 27.16
N ASP A 521 29.71 73.18 26.13
CA ASP A 521 29.54 74.57 25.65
C ASP A 521 29.27 74.59 24.14
N ASP A 522 28.08 74.12 23.79
CA ASP A 522 27.62 73.90 22.41
C ASP A 522 27.49 75.20 21.62
N VAL A 523 27.72 75.09 20.31
CA VAL A 523 27.65 76.22 19.39
C VAL A 523 26.32 76.20 18.65
N LEU A 524 25.37 77.00 19.14
CA LEU A 524 24.14 77.32 18.42
C LEU A 524 24.42 78.35 17.31
N MET A 525 23.95 78.05 16.10
CA MET A 525 24.01 78.96 14.96
C MET A 525 22.86 78.73 13.98
N CYS A 526 22.54 79.78 13.22
CA CYS A 526 21.68 79.72 12.05
C CYS A 526 22.49 80.19 10.84
N LEU A 527 22.67 79.33 9.84
CA LEU A 527 23.40 79.68 8.62
C LEU A 527 22.60 80.72 7.84
N GLN A 528 23.29 81.74 7.33
CA GLN A 528 22.66 82.79 6.54
C GLN A 528 22.69 82.41 5.05
N PRO A 529 21.62 82.74 4.30
CA PRO A 529 21.68 82.65 2.85
C PRO A 529 22.66 83.70 2.32
N GLY A 530 23.45 83.31 1.33
CA GLY A 530 24.31 84.21 0.54
C GLY A 530 23.69 84.52 -0.82
N GLU A 531 24.38 85.28 -1.66
CA GLU A 531 23.86 85.78 -2.94
C GLU A 531 23.81 84.71 -4.04
N LEU A 532 24.58 83.63 -3.93
CA LEU A 532 24.65 82.58 -4.95
C LEU A 532 23.34 81.77 -5.00
N CYS A 533 22.76 81.49 -3.83
CA CYS A 533 21.54 80.71 -3.68
C CYS A 533 20.71 81.21 -2.47
N PRO A 534 19.84 82.21 -2.63
CA PRO A 534 19.14 82.84 -1.50
C PRO A 534 18.09 81.93 -0.83
N ASN A 535 17.55 80.93 -1.54
CA ASN A 535 16.43 80.10 -1.08
C ASN A 535 16.79 78.62 -0.88
N GLN A 536 18.06 78.25 -0.64
CA GLN A 536 18.49 76.84 -0.60
C GLN A 536 19.22 76.45 0.69
N ASP A 537 19.08 75.17 1.04
CA ASP A 537 19.60 74.58 2.26
C ASP A 537 21.13 74.39 2.26
N ARG A 538 21.81 74.95 3.26
CA ARG A 538 23.25 74.79 3.53
C ARG A 538 23.52 73.85 4.71
N VAL A 539 22.50 73.48 5.47
CA VAL A 539 22.60 72.58 6.62
C VAL A 539 22.95 71.17 6.17
N GLY A 540 22.32 70.67 5.10
CA GLY A 540 22.61 69.34 4.56
C GLY A 540 24.07 69.16 4.14
N GLU A 541 24.66 70.19 3.55
CA GLU A 541 26.07 70.22 3.19
C GLU A 541 26.99 70.28 4.41
N LEU A 542 26.68 71.13 5.38
CA LEU A 542 27.42 71.18 6.66
C LEU A 542 27.43 69.81 7.35
N VAL A 543 26.28 69.14 7.41
CA VAL A 543 26.14 67.79 7.97
C VAL A 543 26.99 66.80 7.19
N GLY A 544 26.81 66.73 5.87
CA GLY A 544 27.47 65.75 5.01
C GLY A 544 28.99 65.88 5.01
N VAL A 545 29.49 67.11 4.97
CA VAL A 545 30.93 67.36 4.92
C VAL A 545 31.59 67.11 6.28
N LEU A 546 30.94 67.45 7.41
CA LEU A 546 31.45 67.12 8.74
C LEU A 546 31.43 65.60 8.99
N VAL A 547 30.33 64.92 8.67
CA VAL A 547 30.24 63.46 8.85
C VAL A 547 31.25 62.73 7.98
N ASP A 548 31.44 63.12 6.70
CA ASP A 548 32.49 62.54 5.84
C ASP A 548 33.89 62.78 6.43
N HIS A 549 34.15 64.01 6.90
CA HIS A 549 35.45 64.36 7.48
C HIS A 549 35.78 63.54 8.74
N PHE A 550 34.86 63.46 9.70
CA PHE A 550 35.07 62.70 10.94
C PHE A 550 35.14 61.19 10.70
N SER A 551 34.26 60.64 9.86
CA SER A 551 34.23 59.20 9.57
C SER A 551 35.48 58.74 8.81
N ARG A 552 35.99 59.55 7.86
CA ARG A 552 37.08 59.14 6.96
C ARG A 552 38.46 59.58 7.41
N ILE A 553 38.62 60.85 7.80
CA ILE A 553 39.93 61.43 8.12
C ILE A 553 40.28 61.15 9.59
N ARG A 554 39.30 61.26 10.49
CA ARG A 554 39.52 61.08 11.94
C ARG A 554 39.17 59.68 12.45
N ASN A 555 38.51 58.86 11.62
CA ASN A 555 38.04 57.52 11.97
C ASN A 555 37.26 57.50 13.31
N SER A 556 36.43 58.52 13.54
CA SER A 556 35.65 58.69 14.77
C SER A 556 34.17 58.94 14.46
N PRO A 557 33.24 58.39 15.27
CA PRO A 557 31.81 58.52 15.02
C PRO A 557 31.32 59.93 15.36
N PHE A 558 30.88 60.67 14.35
CA PHE A 558 30.25 61.98 14.52
C PHE A 558 28.73 61.83 14.53
N HIS A 559 28.11 61.99 15.70
CA HIS A 559 26.70 61.69 15.88
C HIS A 559 25.84 62.85 15.36
N VAL A 560 24.91 62.56 14.46
CA VAL A 560 23.93 63.53 13.95
C VAL A 560 22.56 63.22 14.53
N LYS A 561 21.89 64.23 15.08
CA LYS A 561 20.53 64.12 15.60
C LYS A 561 19.61 65.07 14.86
N VAL A 562 18.56 64.55 14.23
CA VAL A 562 17.51 65.38 13.63
C VAL A 562 16.33 65.46 14.60
N CYS A 563 15.84 66.66 14.90
CA CYS A 563 14.73 66.88 15.81
C CYS A 563 13.56 67.58 15.09
N CYS A 564 12.33 67.17 15.39
CA CYS A 564 11.14 67.71 14.72
C CYS A 564 10.63 69.05 15.29
N SER A 565 10.88 69.35 16.57
CA SER A 565 10.22 70.46 17.27
C SER A 565 11.17 71.37 18.06
N ALA A 566 12.21 70.81 18.68
CA ALA A 566 13.17 71.59 19.45
C ALA A 566 14.57 70.95 19.45
N LEU A 567 15.62 71.79 19.37
CA LEU A 567 16.99 71.38 19.59
C LEU A 567 17.37 71.54 21.07
N GLN A 568 17.94 70.50 21.67
CA GLN A 568 18.53 70.57 23.01
C GLN A 568 20.02 70.88 22.88
N LEU A 569 20.51 71.83 23.66
CA LEU A 569 21.92 72.21 23.68
C LEU A 569 22.38 72.57 25.07
N GLN A 570 23.66 72.42 25.35
CA GLN A 570 24.26 72.83 26.61
C GLN A 570 25.08 74.10 26.41
N MET A 571 24.82 75.14 27.20
CA MET A 571 25.71 76.30 27.27
C MET A 571 26.20 76.45 28.70
N ARG A 572 27.53 76.34 28.88
CA ARG A 572 28.19 76.34 30.19
C ARG A 572 27.62 75.28 31.14
N GLY A 573 27.41 74.07 30.63
CA GLY A 573 26.88 72.94 31.41
C GLY A 573 25.39 73.01 31.77
N ARG A 574 24.65 74.06 31.36
CA ARG A 574 23.20 74.14 31.57
C ARG A 574 22.42 73.76 30.30
N PRO A 575 21.43 72.85 30.38
CA PRO A 575 20.60 72.50 29.23
C PRO A 575 19.69 73.68 28.85
N LYS A 576 19.57 73.94 27.55
CA LYS A 576 18.68 74.92 26.95
C LYS A 576 17.98 74.31 25.75
N SER A 577 16.72 74.68 25.57
CA SER A 577 15.90 74.27 24.43
C SER A 577 15.80 75.39 23.40
N VAL A 578 15.90 75.07 22.11
CA VAL A 578 15.70 76.03 21.01
C VAL A 578 14.56 75.56 20.12
N THR A 579 13.51 76.36 20.03
CA THR A 579 12.36 76.14 19.16
C THR A 579 12.39 77.09 17.98
N VAL A 580 11.68 76.73 16.91
CA VAL A 580 11.54 77.54 15.69
C VAL A 580 10.11 78.07 15.62
N GLU A 581 9.95 79.38 15.44
CA GLU A 581 8.64 80.03 15.27
C GLU A 581 8.68 80.98 14.06
N THR A 582 7.61 80.96 13.25
CA THR A 582 7.42 81.92 12.16
C THR A 582 6.63 83.13 12.68
N LYS A 583 7.14 84.35 12.44
CA LYS A 583 6.47 85.58 12.90
C LYS A 583 6.13 86.50 11.73
N PRO A 584 4.85 86.87 11.53
CA PRO A 584 4.45 87.86 10.52
C PRO A 584 5.14 89.21 10.77
N GLY A 585 5.76 89.79 9.74
CA GLY A 585 6.45 91.09 9.81
C GLY A 585 7.92 91.06 10.25
N GLN A 586 8.51 89.88 10.51
CA GLN A 586 9.94 89.73 10.75
C GLN A 586 10.69 89.72 9.40
N THR A 587 11.64 90.64 9.17
CA THR A 587 12.39 90.74 7.90
C THR A 587 13.70 89.95 7.87
N ILE A 588 14.29 89.67 9.04
CA ILE A 588 15.57 88.96 9.16
C ILE A 588 15.46 87.87 10.22
N THR A 589 16.03 86.70 9.96
CA THR A 589 16.12 85.60 10.93
C THR A 589 16.88 86.04 12.19
N ASP A 590 16.29 85.86 13.37
CA ASP A 590 16.94 86.28 14.62
C ASP A 590 16.56 85.42 15.83
N PHE A 591 17.42 85.40 16.85
CA PHE A 591 17.20 84.63 18.08
C PHE A 591 16.63 85.51 19.19
N LYS A 592 15.48 85.12 19.74
CA LYS A 592 14.85 85.73 20.92
C LYS A 592 15.04 84.85 22.15
N LYS A 593 15.28 85.45 23.31
CA LYS A 593 15.38 84.72 24.60
C LYS A 593 13.99 84.23 25.04
N SER A 594 13.89 82.96 25.44
CA SER A 594 12.70 82.34 26.03
C SER A 594 12.99 81.85 27.46
N ARG A 595 11.96 81.43 28.22
CA ARG A 595 12.09 81.01 29.63
C ARG A 595 13.11 79.89 29.81
N ASN A 596 13.11 78.90 28.92
CA ASN A 596 13.96 77.70 29.02
C ASN A 596 15.03 77.61 27.90
N GLY A 597 15.28 78.71 27.17
CA GLY A 597 16.28 78.74 26.10
C GLY A 597 16.08 79.86 25.07
N PHE A 598 15.99 79.53 23.79
CA PHE A 598 15.85 80.51 22.69
C PHE A 598 14.75 80.12 21.72
N ILE A 599 14.20 81.11 21.03
CA ILE A 599 13.28 80.92 19.91
C ILE A 599 13.97 81.52 18.69
N LEU A 600 14.15 80.72 17.64
CA LEU A 600 14.56 81.21 16.33
C LEU A 600 13.32 81.76 15.62
N LEU A 601 13.30 83.06 15.39
CA LEU A 601 12.24 83.73 14.63
C LEU A 601 12.60 83.69 13.15
N LEU A 602 11.79 82.99 12.36
CA LEU A 602 11.90 82.99 10.91
C LEU A 602 10.96 84.05 10.31
N PRO A 603 11.35 84.69 9.20
CA PRO A 603 10.41 85.45 8.39
C PRO A 603 9.29 84.50 7.94
N ALA A 604 8.05 84.95 8.07
CA ALA A 604 6.94 84.27 7.41
C ALA A 604 7.08 84.53 5.91
N ASN A 605 7.36 83.47 5.14
CA ASN A 605 7.31 83.52 3.68
C ASN A 605 5.88 83.76 3.19
#